data_AF-A0A932U6F5-F1
#
_entry.id   AF-A0A932U6F5-F1
#
_cell.length_a   1.000
_cell.length_b   1.000
_cell.length_c   1.000
_cell.angle_alpha   90.00
_cell.angle_beta   90.00
_cell.angle_gamma   90.00
#
_symmetry.space_group_name_H-M   'P 1'
#
loop_
_entity.id
_entity.type
_entity.pdbx_description
1 polymer ?
#
loop_
_entity_poly.entity_id
_entity_poly.type
_entity_poly.pdbx_seq_one_letter_code
_entity_poly.pdbx_strand_id
1 'polypeptide(L)'
;MALLSFGVLASLVLNLVVIQMAYAQRRALDKALEGAVAEVRKLQAETISYDVRLDQNVPVFVTVPIKKTFNTRITTSVPVNTSVTIPVTVLGQTWPINVPIQANVPIDAEVPVNVDEEITINSNVPAKLDIPVRFKVSETPLASYLKKLEEALSSLRSG
;
A
#
# COMPACT_ATOMS: atom_id res chain seq x y z
N MET A 1 1.28 82.37 49.22
CA MET A 1 2.20 82.06 48.11
C MET A 1 2.80 80.64 48.24
N ALA A 2 3.29 80.22 49.41
CA ALA A 2 3.94 78.89 49.59
C ALA A 2 3.03 77.65 49.39
N LEU A 3 1.72 77.75 49.65
CA LEU A 3 0.79 76.63 49.48
C LEU A 3 0.51 76.29 48.00
N LEU A 4 0.51 77.31 47.13
CA LEU A 4 0.30 77.16 45.69
C LEU A 4 1.51 76.51 45.01
N SER A 5 2.73 76.89 45.39
CA SER A 5 3.96 76.31 44.83
C SER A 5 4.14 74.83 45.21
N PHE A 6 3.73 74.45 46.42
CA PHE A 6 3.77 73.05 46.86
C PHE A 6 2.84 72.14 46.05
N GLY A 7 1.59 72.57 45.80
CA GLY A 7 0.64 71.82 44.98
C GLY A 7 1.09 71.65 43.52
N VAL A 8 1.73 72.68 42.94
CA VAL A 8 2.27 72.62 41.57
C VAL A 8 3.45 71.64 41.50
N LEU A 9 4.35 71.64 42.47
CA LEU A 9 5.47 70.70 42.53
C LEU A 9 5.00 69.25 42.69
N ALA A 10 4.00 69.00 43.56
CA ALA A 10 3.41 67.68 43.71
C ALA A 10 2.77 67.17 42.40
N SER A 11 2.05 68.04 41.68
CA SER A 11 1.46 67.72 40.37
C SER A 11 2.51 67.44 39.29
N LEU A 12 3.62 68.20 39.28
CA LEU A 12 4.73 67.98 38.34
C LEU A 12 5.41 66.63 38.58
N VAL A 13 5.69 66.29 39.84
CA VAL A 13 6.29 64.98 40.20
C VAL A 13 5.36 63.84 39.83
N LEU A 14 4.06 63.99 40.12
CA LEU A 14 3.07 62.97 39.75
C LEU A 14 3.01 62.78 38.22
N ASN A 15 3.00 63.87 37.45
CA ASN A 15 3.05 63.79 35.99
C ASN A 15 4.34 63.12 35.51
N LEU A 16 5.49 63.43 36.12
CA LEU A 16 6.78 62.83 35.73
C LEU A 16 6.83 61.33 36.03
N VAL A 17 6.24 60.88 37.13
CA VAL A 17 6.08 59.46 37.48
C VAL A 17 5.14 58.76 36.50
N VAL A 18 3.99 59.36 36.17
CA VAL A 18 3.05 58.82 35.17
C VAL A 18 3.72 58.68 33.80
N ILE A 19 4.50 59.69 33.41
CA ILE A 19 5.28 59.70 32.18
C ILE A 19 6.33 58.57 32.18
N GLN A 20 7.11 58.42 33.26
CA GLN A 20 8.09 57.33 33.36
C GLN A 20 7.45 55.94 33.31
N MET A 21 6.32 55.77 34.02
CA MET A 21 5.58 54.51 34.01
C MET A 21 5.04 54.17 32.61
N ALA A 22 4.52 55.16 31.89
CA ALA A 22 4.07 55.01 30.51
C ALA A 22 5.21 54.63 29.55
N TYR A 23 6.40 55.21 29.71
CA TYR A 23 7.58 54.85 28.92
C TYR A 23 8.10 53.44 29.23
N ALA A 24 8.07 53.02 30.50
CA ALA A 24 8.48 51.67 30.90
C ALA A 24 7.56 50.59 30.30
N GLN A 25 6.24 50.82 30.30
CA GLN A 25 5.26 49.92 29.69
C GLN A 25 5.46 49.79 28.18
N ARG A 26 5.65 50.90 27.47
CA ARG A 26 5.92 50.89 26.02
C ARG A 26 7.16 50.07 25.67
N ARG A 27 8.27 50.27 26.40
CA ARG A 27 9.51 49.49 26.18
C ARG A 27 9.34 48.00 26.46
N ALA A 28 8.55 47.62 27.45
CA ALA A 28 8.25 46.23 27.75
C ALA A 28 7.39 45.60 26.64
N LEU A 29 6.40 46.34 26.14
CA LEU A 29 5.55 45.94 25.01
C LEU A 29 6.36 45.77 23.72
N ASP A 30 7.24 46.72 23.40
CA ASP A 30 8.09 46.65 22.21
C ASP A 30 8.97 45.39 22.21
N LYS A 31 9.60 45.10 23.36
CA LYS A 31 10.42 43.89 23.51
C LYS A 31 9.60 42.61 23.43
N ALA A 32 8.39 42.59 23.99
CA ALA A 32 7.50 41.44 23.92
C ALA A 32 7.03 41.17 22.48
N LEU A 33 6.70 42.22 21.72
CA LEU A 33 6.32 42.15 20.31
C LEU A 33 7.49 41.70 19.44
N GLU A 34 8.70 42.21 19.68
CA GLU A 34 9.92 41.77 19.01
C GLU A 34 10.20 40.28 19.24
N GLY A 35 10.08 39.83 20.49
CA GLY A 35 10.20 38.41 20.86
C GLY A 35 9.16 37.54 20.16
N ALA A 36 7.91 37.98 20.10
CA ALA A 36 6.83 37.25 19.43
C ALA A 36 7.06 37.12 17.92
N VAL A 37 7.44 38.21 17.24
CA VAL A 37 7.77 38.19 15.80
C VAL A 37 8.97 37.27 15.52
N ALA A 38 10.01 37.35 16.34
CA ALA A 38 11.19 36.49 16.20
C ALA A 38 10.84 35.00 16.36
N GLU A 39 9.95 34.66 17.29
CA GLU A 39 9.52 33.29 17.51
C GLU A 39 8.65 32.76 16.37
N VAL A 40 7.75 33.59 15.84
CA VAL A 40 6.96 33.25 14.63
C VAL A 40 7.88 32.99 13.42
N ARG A 41 8.92 33.79 13.23
CA ARG A 41 9.92 33.56 12.16
C ARG A 41 10.70 32.26 12.33
N LYS A 42 11.07 31.90 13.57
CA LYS A 42 11.72 30.62 13.85
C LYS A 42 10.80 29.45 13.51
N LEU A 43 9.54 29.50 13.93
CA LEU A 43 8.54 28.47 13.61
C LEU A 43 8.35 28.34 12.09
N GLN A 44 8.36 29.45 11.36
CA GLN A 44 8.25 29.42 9.90
C GLN A 44 9.45 28.74 9.21
N ALA A 45 10.65 28.86 9.79
CA ALA A 45 11.88 28.24 9.29
C ALA A 45 12.09 26.78 9.76
N GLU A 46 11.26 26.30 10.69
CA GLU A 46 11.37 24.96 11.25
C GLU A 46 10.97 23.88 10.24
N THR A 47 11.58 22.69 10.40
CA THR A 47 11.24 21.50 9.62
C THR A 47 10.53 20.51 10.52
N ILE A 48 9.31 20.14 10.15
CA ILE A 48 8.53 19.13 10.87
C ILE A 48 8.88 17.76 10.27
N SER A 49 9.20 16.80 11.14
CA SER A 49 9.43 15.40 10.77
C SER A 49 8.32 14.54 11.37
N TYR A 50 7.64 13.77 10.53
CA TYR A 50 6.58 12.86 10.93
C TYR A 50 6.70 11.53 10.18
N ASP A 51 6.66 10.43 10.93
CA ASP A 51 6.70 9.08 10.37
C ASP A 51 5.26 8.63 10.06
N VAL A 52 4.92 8.59 8.78
CA VAL A 52 3.62 8.08 8.33
C VAL A 52 3.73 6.56 8.25
N ARG A 53 2.94 5.87 9.10
CA ARG A 53 2.83 4.41 9.08
C ARG A 53 1.71 3.99 8.15
N LEU A 54 2.05 3.26 7.09
CA LEU A 54 1.12 2.65 6.15
C LEU A 54 1.05 1.15 6.43
N ASP A 55 -0.12 0.66 6.81
CA ASP A 55 -0.40 -0.78 6.94
C ASP A 55 -1.39 -1.16 5.84
N GLN A 56 -0.89 -1.87 4.82
CA GLN A 56 -1.68 -2.26 3.67
C GLN A 56 -1.51 -3.74 3.35
N ASN A 57 -2.62 -4.43 3.10
CA ASN A 57 -2.59 -5.79 2.60
C ASN A 57 -2.48 -5.75 1.08
N VAL A 58 -1.39 -6.30 0.54
CA VAL A 58 -1.18 -6.43 -0.90
C VAL A 58 -1.64 -7.82 -1.33
N PRO A 59 -2.67 -7.92 -2.21
CA PRO A 59 -3.10 -9.22 -2.71
C PRO A 59 -2.09 -9.72 -3.75
N VAL A 60 -1.73 -10.99 -3.62
CA VAL A 60 -0.84 -11.70 -4.55
C VAL A 60 -1.64 -12.82 -5.19
N PHE A 61 -1.73 -12.77 -6.53
CA PHE A 61 -2.40 -13.76 -7.35
C PHE A 61 -1.37 -14.50 -8.20
N VAL A 62 -1.27 -15.81 -8.02
CA VAL A 62 -0.39 -16.67 -8.83
C VAL A 62 -1.19 -17.85 -9.34
N THR A 63 -1.18 -18.05 -10.65
CA THR A 63 -1.74 -19.26 -11.29
C THR A 63 -0.59 -20.13 -11.77
N VAL A 64 -0.53 -21.35 -11.27
CA VAL A 64 0.50 -22.33 -11.67
C VAL A 64 -0.15 -23.41 -12.53
N PRO A 65 0.21 -23.51 -13.82
CA PRO A 65 -0.28 -24.58 -14.68
C PRO A 65 0.49 -25.89 -14.40
N ILE A 66 -0.24 -26.98 -14.21
CA ILE A 66 0.31 -28.32 -14.04
C ILE A 66 -0.09 -29.14 -15.26
N LYS A 67 0.92 -29.52 -16.05
CA LYS A 67 0.77 -30.41 -17.20
C LYS A 67 1.46 -31.73 -16.90
N LYS A 68 0.69 -32.82 -16.84
CA LYS A 68 1.22 -34.18 -16.66
C LYS A 68 0.60 -35.12 -17.67
N THR A 69 1.44 -35.96 -18.28
CA THR A 69 0.99 -37.07 -19.12
C THR A 69 1.38 -38.36 -18.42
N PHE A 70 0.42 -39.27 -18.26
CA PHE A 70 0.70 -40.62 -17.78
C PHE A 70 0.16 -41.65 -18.78
N ASN A 71 0.95 -42.70 -18.99
CA ASN A 71 0.56 -43.79 -19.86
C ASN A 71 -0.16 -44.85 -19.03
N THR A 72 -1.40 -45.16 -19.38
CA THR A 72 -2.15 -46.25 -18.75
C THR A 72 -2.30 -47.41 -19.71
N ARG A 73 -2.21 -48.63 -19.19
CA ARG A 73 -2.33 -49.86 -19.97
C ARG A 73 -3.76 -50.38 -19.88
N ILE A 74 -4.40 -50.57 -21.02
CA ILE A 74 -5.73 -51.16 -21.14
C ILE A 74 -5.57 -52.55 -21.75
N THR A 75 -5.96 -53.58 -21.00
CA THR A 75 -5.97 -54.97 -21.48
C THR A 75 -7.41 -55.43 -21.67
N THR A 76 -7.75 -55.84 -22.89
CA THR A 76 -9.08 -56.38 -23.23
C THR A 76 -8.93 -57.61 -24.13
N SER A 77 -9.94 -58.47 -24.22
CA SER A 77 -9.93 -59.66 -25.08
C SER A 77 -11.14 -59.67 -26.00
N VAL A 78 -10.91 -59.81 -27.30
CA VAL A 78 -12.00 -59.89 -28.30
C VAL A 78 -12.16 -61.35 -28.74
N PRO A 79 -13.35 -61.95 -28.56
CA PRO A 79 -13.63 -63.29 -29.05
C PRO A 79 -13.88 -63.26 -30.57
N VAL A 80 -13.18 -64.13 -31.29
CA VAL A 80 -13.34 -64.38 -32.72
C VAL A 80 -13.98 -65.75 -32.88
N ASN A 81 -15.13 -65.80 -33.55
CA ASN A 81 -15.84 -67.04 -33.88
C ASN A 81 -16.05 -67.08 -35.40
N THR A 82 -15.33 -67.95 -36.10
CA THR A 82 -15.42 -68.12 -37.55
C THR A 82 -15.44 -69.59 -37.92
N SER A 83 -15.93 -69.94 -39.10
CA SER A 83 -15.90 -71.31 -39.62
C SER A 83 -15.15 -71.36 -40.94
N VAL A 84 -14.24 -72.33 -41.08
CA VAL A 84 -13.47 -72.55 -42.30
C VAL A 84 -13.84 -73.91 -42.89
N THR A 85 -14.16 -73.94 -44.18
CA THR A 85 -14.42 -75.17 -44.91
C THR A 85 -13.13 -75.69 -45.54
N ILE A 86 -12.67 -76.86 -45.12
CA ILE A 86 -11.45 -77.50 -45.64
C ILE A 86 -11.87 -78.66 -46.55
N PRO A 87 -11.45 -78.68 -47.83
CA PRO A 87 -11.64 -79.83 -48.70
C PRO A 87 -10.65 -80.94 -48.34
N VAL A 88 -11.15 -82.13 -48.00
CA VAL A 88 -10.32 -83.31 -47.72
C VAL A 88 -10.58 -84.37 -48.78
N THR A 89 -9.53 -84.82 -49.46
CA THR A 89 -9.63 -85.87 -50.49
C THR A 89 -9.32 -87.23 -49.89
N VAL A 90 -10.29 -88.14 -49.94
CA VAL A 90 -10.15 -89.54 -49.51
C VAL A 90 -10.61 -90.43 -50.66
N LEU A 91 -9.77 -91.38 -51.08
CA LEU A 91 -10.07 -92.30 -52.20
C LEU A 91 -10.48 -91.58 -53.51
N GLY A 92 -9.89 -90.42 -53.80
CA GLY A 92 -10.17 -89.66 -55.02
C GLY A 92 -11.46 -88.82 -55.01
N GLN A 93 -12.21 -88.81 -53.90
CA GLN A 93 -13.37 -87.94 -53.71
C GLN A 93 -13.06 -86.84 -52.69
N THR A 94 -13.46 -85.60 -52.99
CA THR A 94 -13.24 -84.43 -52.13
C THR A 94 -14.49 -84.12 -51.31
N TRP A 95 -14.34 -84.12 -49.99
CA TRP A 95 -15.41 -83.82 -49.03
C TRP A 95 -15.14 -82.49 -48.32
N PRO A 96 -16.13 -81.57 -48.23
CA PRO A 96 -15.98 -80.35 -47.47
C PRO A 96 -16.21 -80.62 -45.97
N ILE A 97 -15.22 -80.30 -45.14
CA ILE A 97 -15.33 -80.38 -43.68
C ILE A 97 -15.38 -78.95 -43.12
N ASN A 98 -16.42 -78.63 -42.36
CA ASN A 98 -16.51 -77.35 -41.65
C ASN A 98 -15.83 -77.45 -40.28
N VAL A 99 -14.81 -76.61 -40.07
CA VAL A 99 -14.07 -76.52 -38.82
C VAL A 99 -14.37 -75.17 -38.17
N PRO A 100 -14.98 -75.14 -36.97
CA PRO A 100 -15.16 -73.91 -36.21
C PRO A 100 -13.82 -73.49 -35.58
N ILE A 101 -13.50 -72.21 -35.71
CA ILE A 101 -12.35 -71.55 -35.10
C ILE A 101 -12.89 -70.58 -34.06
N GLN A 102 -12.58 -70.86 -32.79
CA GLN A 102 -12.83 -69.97 -31.67
C GLN A 102 -11.47 -69.52 -31.14
N ALA A 103 -11.21 -68.22 -31.21
CA ALA A 103 -9.97 -67.63 -30.72
C ALA A 103 -10.27 -66.41 -29.88
N ASN A 104 -9.58 -66.23 -28.77
CA ASN A 104 -9.62 -64.99 -28.00
C ASN A 104 -8.36 -64.21 -28.33
N VAL A 105 -8.52 -63.04 -28.94
CA VAL A 105 -7.40 -62.16 -29.29
C VAL A 105 -7.23 -61.16 -28.15
N PRO A 106 -6.11 -61.21 -27.39
CA PRO A 106 -5.80 -60.20 -26.40
C PRO A 106 -5.35 -58.91 -27.10
N ILE A 107 -5.88 -57.79 -26.64
CA ILE A 107 -5.49 -56.45 -27.03
C ILE A 107 -4.86 -55.79 -25.80
N ASP A 108 -3.61 -55.38 -25.95
CA ASP A 108 -2.87 -54.62 -24.96
C ASP A 108 -2.53 -53.26 -25.57
N ALA A 109 -3.16 -52.21 -25.07
CA ALA A 109 -3.00 -50.86 -25.59
C ALA A 109 -2.49 -49.93 -24.50
N GLU A 110 -1.44 -49.17 -24.81
CA GLU A 110 -0.92 -48.11 -23.97
C GLU A 110 -1.53 -46.78 -24.43
N VAL A 111 -2.37 -46.17 -23.58
CA VAL A 111 -3.08 -44.94 -23.89
C VAL A 111 -2.53 -43.80 -23.04
N PRO A 112 -2.10 -42.69 -23.65
CA PRO A 112 -1.67 -41.51 -22.90
C PRO A 112 -2.88 -40.74 -22.36
N VAL A 113 -2.86 -40.45 -21.07
CA VAL A 113 -3.83 -39.57 -20.41
C VAL A 113 -3.13 -38.26 -20.07
N ASN A 114 -3.70 -37.15 -20.52
CA ASN A 114 -3.19 -35.80 -20.27
C ASN A 114 -4.02 -35.15 -19.16
N VAL A 115 -3.35 -34.66 -18.12
CA VAL A 115 -3.93 -33.83 -17.06
C VAL A 115 -3.40 -32.42 -17.25
N ASP A 116 -4.32 -31.48 -17.46
CA ASP A 116 -4.07 -30.04 -17.53
C ASP A 116 -4.91 -29.38 -16.42
N GLU A 117 -4.26 -29.01 -15.33
CA GLU A 117 -4.89 -28.41 -14.16
C GLU A 117 -4.20 -27.09 -13.82
N GLU A 118 -4.98 -26.09 -13.42
CA GLU A 118 -4.47 -24.81 -12.95
C GLU A 118 -4.73 -24.67 -11.45
N ILE A 119 -3.66 -24.43 -10.68
CA ILE A 119 -3.77 -24.11 -9.26
C ILE A 119 -3.66 -22.61 -9.08
N THR A 120 -4.71 -21.99 -8.51
CA THR A 120 -4.73 -20.57 -8.18
C THR A 120 -4.38 -20.37 -6.70
N ILE A 121 -3.34 -19.59 -6.44
CA ILE A 121 -2.93 -19.15 -5.11
C ILE A 121 -3.36 -17.69 -4.95
N ASN A 122 -4.21 -17.44 -3.97
CA ASN A 122 -4.64 -16.09 -3.57
C ASN A 122 -4.21 -15.87 -2.11
N SER A 123 -3.27 -14.96 -1.89
CA SER A 123 -2.75 -14.65 -0.57
C SER A 123 -2.66 -13.14 -0.38
N ASN A 124 -2.96 -12.67 0.83
CA ASN A 124 -2.75 -11.28 1.22
C ASN A 124 -1.46 -11.18 2.03
N VAL A 125 -0.50 -10.40 1.53
CA VAL A 125 0.76 -10.15 2.23
C VAL A 125 0.65 -8.80 2.96
N PRO A 126 0.81 -8.76 4.30
CA PRO A 126 0.80 -7.50 5.03
C PRO A 126 2.10 -6.74 4.75
N ALA A 127 1.98 -5.55 4.18
CA ALA A 127 3.08 -4.64 3.95
C ALA A 127 2.99 -3.48 4.94
N LYS A 128 3.99 -3.38 5.82
CA LYS A 128 4.16 -2.27 6.75
C LYS A 128 5.24 -1.35 6.21
N LEU A 129 4.87 -0.12 5.90
CA LEU A 129 5.79 0.88 5.38
C LEU A 129 5.80 2.10 6.30
N ASP A 130 6.97 2.39 6.86
CA ASP A 130 7.21 3.61 7.64
C ASP A 130 7.89 4.62 6.72
N ILE A 131 7.15 5.66 6.31
CA ILE A 131 7.66 6.70 5.41
C ILE A 131 8.00 7.94 6.26
N PRO A 132 9.30 8.29 6.41
CA PRO A 132 9.67 9.52 7.08
C PRO A 132 9.40 10.71 6.18
N VAL A 133 8.37 11.49 6.51
CA VAL A 133 8.04 12.71 5.77
C VAL A 133 8.62 13.91 6.51
N ARG A 134 9.44 14.70 5.82
CA ARG A 134 10.01 15.95 6.32
C ARG A 134 9.53 17.09 5.44
N PHE A 135 8.87 18.07 6.04
CA PHE A 135 8.39 19.25 5.34
C PHE A 135 8.74 20.51 6.12
N LYS A 136 9.12 21.57 5.40
CA LYS A 136 9.37 22.88 6.02
C LYS A 136 8.04 23.54 6.31
N VAL A 137 7.90 24.19 7.46
CA VAL A 137 6.67 24.90 7.81
C VAL A 137 6.32 25.96 6.76
N SER A 138 7.33 26.60 6.16
CA SER A 138 7.21 27.54 5.04
C SER A 138 6.53 26.98 3.79
N GLU A 139 6.57 25.67 3.58
CA GLU A 139 5.99 24.97 2.41
C GLU A 139 4.57 24.47 2.67
N THR A 140 4.09 24.60 3.92
CA THR A 140 2.73 24.20 4.31
C THR A 140 1.74 25.36 4.19
N PRO A 141 0.43 25.09 4.15
CA PRO A 141 -0.59 26.13 4.26
C PRO A 141 -0.44 27.00 5.51
N LEU A 142 0.18 26.47 6.58
CA LEU A 142 0.45 27.16 7.84
C LEU A 142 1.33 28.40 7.67
N ALA A 143 2.23 28.41 6.68
CA ALA A 143 3.12 29.53 6.39
C ALA A 143 2.36 30.84 6.14
N SER A 144 1.21 30.76 5.46
CA SER A 144 0.38 31.92 5.16
C SER A 144 -0.27 32.53 6.41
N TYR A 145 -0.64 31.69 7.38
CA TYR A 145 -1.20 32.13 8.66
C TYR A 145 -0.12 32.74 9.56
N LEU A 146 1.08 32.13 9.61
CA LEU A 146 2.22 32.66 10.35
C LEU A 146 2.69 34.01 9.80
N LYS A 147 2.70 34.17 8.48
CA LYS A 147 3.01 35.45 7.83
C LYS A 147 2.01 36.55 8.20
N LYS A 148 0.70 36.25 8.19
CA LYS A 148 -0.34 37.20 8.63
C LYS A 148 -0.19 37.57 10.11
N LEU A 149 0.18 36.61 10.95
CA LEU A 149 0.45 36.85 12.36
C LEU A 149 1.68 37.74 12.56
N GLU A 150 2.76 37.50 11.82
CA GLU A 150 3.94 38.38 11.81
C GLU A 150 3.58 39.80 11.38
N GLU A 151 2.82 39.95 10.29
CA GLU A 151 2.36 41.24 9.78
C GLU A 151 1.49 41.98 10.79
N ALA A 152 0.58 41.27 11.47
CA ALA A 152 -0.25 41.84 12.55
C ALA A 152 0.60 42.28 13.74
N LEU A 153 1.55 41.45 14.20
CA LEU A 153 2.43 41.83 15.31
C LEU A 153 3.35 43.00 14.94
N SER A 154 3.81 43.05 13.68
CA SER A 154 4.60 44.17 13.18
C SER A 154 3.79 45.46 13.06
N SER A 155 2.51 45.39 12.73
CA SER A 155 1.66 46.58 12.64
C SER A 155 1.34 47.17 14.01
N LEU A 156 1.12 46.33 15.03
CA LEU A 156 0.96 46.76 16.43
C LEU A 156 2.20 47.45 17.01
N ARG A 157 3.39 47.16 16.48
CA ARG A 157 4.64 47.83 16.87
C ARG A 157 4.77 49.22 16.21
N SER A 158 4.26 49.37 15.00
CA SER A 158 4.42 50.60 14.21
C SER A 158 3.34 51.67 14.44
N GLY A 159 2.25 51.34 15.15
CA GLY A 159 1.16 52.26 15.51
C GLY A 159 1.28 52.79 16.93
#